data_AF-A0A1G2D002-F1
#
_entry.id   AF-A0A1G2D002-F1
#
_cell.length_a   1.000
_cell.length_b   1.000
_cell.length_c   1.000
_cell.angle_alpha   90.00
_cell.angle_beta   90.00
_cell.angle_gamma   90.00
#
_symmetry.space_group_name_H-M   'P 1'
#
loop_
_entity.id
_entity.type
_entity.pdbx_description
1 polymer ?
#
loop_
_entity_poly.entity_id
_entity_poly.type
_entity_poly.pdbx_seq_one_letter_code
_entity_poly.pdbx_strand_id
1 'polypeptide(L)'
;MVNLEIKGSNIAGHGVFTRDNIVCGENIGLGFKRISTTGNPDVDYARTSLGEKINHSQDPNIGLLQNGDKFYFISSRDIRSGEELLLDYGGIPWEGKRDFS
;
A
#
# COMPACT_ATOMS: atom_id res chain seq x y z
N MET A 1 -6.38 3.23 15.31
CA MET A 1 -6.69 2.41 14.12
C MET A 1 -7.32 3.36 13.14
N VAL A 2 -6.73 3.52 11.95
CA VAL A 2 -7.19 4.49 10.96
C VAL A 2 -8.54 4.05 10.39
N ASN A 3 -9.50 4.95 10.29
CA ASN A 3 -10.81 4.71 9.72
C ASN A 3 -10.75 4.83 8.18
N LEU A 4 -10.86 3.70 7.49
CA LEU A 4 -10.72 3.62 6.04
C LEU A 4 -12.06 3.34 5.36
N GLU A 5 -12.22 3.90 4.19
CA GLU A 5 -13.39 3.74 3.32
C GLU A 5 -12.95 3.35 1.91
N ILE A 6 -13.70 2.43 1.31
CA ILE A 6 -13.52 2.05 -0.09
C ILE A 6 -14.63 2.71 -0.89
N LYS A 7 -14.26 3.51 -1.89
CA LYS A 7 -15.22 4.13 -2.82
C LYS A 7 -14.62 4.22 -4.22
N GLY A 8 -15.41 4.64 -5.19
CA GLY A 8 -14.93 4.87 -6.56
C GLY A 8 -13.73 5.81 -6.57
N SER A 9 -12.68 5.44 -7.32
CA SER A 9 -11.46 6.25 -7.48
C SER A 9 -11.47 6.97 -8.82
N ASN A 10 -10.86 8.15 -8.86
CA ASN A 10 -10.61 8.88 -10.11
C ASN A 10 -9.40 8.32 -10.88
N ILE A 11 -8.65 7.39 -10.30
CA ILE A 11 -7.49 6.74 -10.93
C ILE A 11 -7.94 5.47 -11.63
N ALA A 12 -8.43 4.49 -10.87
CA ALA A 12 -8.93 3.23 -11.40
C ALA A 12 -9.88 2.54 -10.41
N GLY A 13 -11.01 2.04 -10.91
CA GLY A 13 -11.94 1.20 -10.15
C GLY A 13 -12.31 1.78 -8.79
N HIS A 14 -11.85 1.13 -7.72
CA HIS A 14 -12.04 1.58 -6.35
C HIS A 14 -10.70 1.97 -5.73
N GLY A 15 -10.74 2.95 -4.82
CA GLY A 15 -9.59 3.38 -4.04
C GLY A 15 -9.88 3.28 -2.54
N VAL A 16 -8.81 3.35 -1.75
CA VAL A 16 -8.90 3.43 -0.28
C VAL A 16 -8.74 4.88 0.14
N PHE A 17 -9.67 5.37 0.93
CA PHE A 17 -9.70 6.74 1.42
C PHE A 17 -9.71 6.74 2.95
N THR A 18 -9.11 7.77 3.55
CA THR A 18 -9.19 7.95 5.00
C THR A 18 -10.41 8.78 5.40
N ARG A 19 -11.03 8.48 6.54
CA ARG A 19 -12.04 9.33 7.19
C ARG A 19 -11.46 10.16 8.34
N ASP A 20 -10.18 9.98 8.62
CA ASP A 20 -9.44 10.68 9.65
C ASP A 20 -8.33 11.54 9.02
N ASN A 21 -7.86 12.54 9.75
CA ASN A 21 -6.55 13.12 9.48
C ASN A 21 -5.48 12.14 9.97
N ILE A 22 -4.48 11.87 9.15
CA ILE A 22 -3.35 10.98 9.44
C ILE A 22 -2.10 11.84 9.49
N VAL A 23 -1.33 11.73 10.57
CA VAL A 23 -0.06 12.48 10.69
C VAL A 23 1.06 11.77 9.93
N CYS A 24 2.06 12.51 9.48
CA CYS A 24 3.26 11.95 8.85
C CYS A 24 3.92 10.85 9.71
N GLY A 25 4.29 9.72 9.10
CA GLY A 25 4.93 8.59 9.77
C GLY A 25 3.97 7.63 10.50
N GLU A 26 2.66 7.86 10.42
CA GLU A 26 1.65 7.01 11.06
C GLU A 26 1.45 5.69 10.30
N ASN A 27 1.27 4.60 11.06
CA ASN A 27 0.99 3.29 10.51
C ASN A 27 -0.49 3.14 10.15
N ILE A 28 -0.76 2.97 8.86
CA ILE A 28 -2.11 2.84 8.31
C ILE A 28 -2.59 1.39 8.44
N GLY A 29 -1.71 0.43 8.16
CA GLY A 29 -2.05 -0.98 8.21
C GLY A 29 -1.11 -1.87 7.42
N LEU A 30 -1.35 -3.17 7.50
CA LEU A 30 -0.54 -4.17 6.82
C LEU A 30 -0.91 -4.23 5.33
N GLY A 31 0.03 -3.97 4.44
CA GLY A 31 -0.16 -4.03 2.99
C GLY A 31 0.23 -5.37 2.38
N PHE A 32 1.38 -5.92 2.79
CA PHE A 32 1.93 -7.15 2.23
C PHE A 32 2.52 -8.05 3.30
N LYS A 33 2.62 -9.34 2.99
CA LYS A 33 3.37 -10.33 3.77
C LYS A 33 4.29 -11.10 2.85
N ARG A 34 5.54 -11.30 3.26
CA ARG A 34 6.39 -12.34 2.71
C ARG A 34 5.92 -13.69 3.26
N ILE A 35 5.62 -14.62 2.37
CA ILE A 35 5.08 -15.96 2.70
C ILE A 35 6.01 -17.09 2.25
N SER A 36 7.01 -16.77 1.42
CA SER A 36 8.00 -17.71 0.90
C SER A 36 9.28 -16.97 0.48
N THR A 37 10.32 -17.72 0.12
CA THR A 37 11.63 -17.23 -0.35
C THR A 37 12.13 -18.02 -1.57
N THR A 38 11.25 -18.29 -2.53
CA THR A 38 11.54 -19.01 -3.77
C THR A 38 12.38 -18.19 -4.77
N GLY A 39 12.40 -16.87 -4.61
CA GLY A 39 13.00 -15.94 -5.57
C GLY A 39 11.98 -15.41 -6.60
N ASN A 40 10.78 -15.98 -6.67
CA ASN A 40 9.68 -15.47 -7.47
C ASN A 40 8.78 -14.55 -6.61
N PRO A 41 8.72 -13.23 -6.87
CA PRO A 41 7.90 -12.31 -6.10
C PRO A 41 6.41 -12.65 -6.03
N ASP A 42 5.85 -13.26 -7.08
CA ASP A 42 4.42 -13.57 -7.14
C ASP A 42 4.04 -14.78 -6.27
N VAL A 43 5.03 -15.58 -5.89
CA VAL A 43 4.87 -16.66 -4.90
C VAL A 43 5.31 -16.20 -3.51
N ASP A 44 6.32 -15.34 -3.45
CA ASP A 44 6.96 -14.94 -2.19
C ASP A 44 6.19 -13.89 -1.42
N TYR A 45 5.37 -13.06 -2.08
CA TYR A 45 4.66 -11.96 -1.43
C TYR A 45 3.15 -12.02 -1.68
N ALA A 46 2.39 -12.07 -0.59
CA ALA A 46 0.94 -11.95 -0.62
C ALA A 46 0.50 -10.53 -0.28
N ARG A 47 -0.49 -10.01 -1.03
CA ARG A 47 -1.21 -8.79 -0.70
C ARG A 47 -2.23 -9.08 0.40
N THR A 48 -2.44 -8.14 1.31
CA THR A 48 -3.60 -8.17 2.21
C THR A 48 -4.82 -7.58 1.50
N SER A 49 -6.01 -7.70 2.11
CA SER A 49 -7.22 -7.03 1.60
C SER A 49 -7.07 -5.50 1.50
N LEU A 50 -6.16 -4.90 2.27
CA LEU A 50 -5.79 -3.49 2.12
C LEU A 50 -4.86 -3.29 0.92
N GLY A 51 -3.79 -4.08 0.80
CA GLY A 51 -2.82 -3.98 -0.30
C GLY A 51 -3.38 -4.31 -1.69
N GLU A 52 -4.50 -5.03 -1.78
CA GLU A 52 -5.25 -5.26 -3.03
C GLU A 52 -6.02 -4.04 -3.53
N LYS A 53 -6.27 -3.06 -2.66
CA LYS A 53 -7.16 -1.91 -2.94
C LYS A 53 -6.44 -0.57 -3.02
N ILE A 54 -5.18 -0.52 -2.61
CA ILE A 54 -4.34 0.66 -2.76
C ILE A 54 -4.09 0.89 -4.25
N ASN A 55 -4.24 2.14 -4.69
CA ASN A 55 -3.95 2.54 -6.05
C ASN A 55 -2.53 3.09 -6.19
N HIS A 56 -2.06 3.12 -7.44
CA HIS A 56 -0.76 3.65 -7.79
C HIS A 56 -0.81 5.16 -8.10
N SER A 57 0.20 5.91 -7.64
CA SER A 57 0.50 7.28 -8.06
C SER A 57 2.01 7.53 -8.11
N GLN A 58 2.46 8.43 -8.99
CA GLN A 58 3.82 8.97 -9.01
C GLN A 58 4.02 10.11 -7.98
N ASP A 59 2.92 10.63 -7.42
CA ASP A 59 2.90 11.51 -6.25
C ASP A 59 2.15 10.80 -5.11
N PRO A 60 2.79 9.81 -4.44
CA PRO A 60 2.15 9.01 -3.40
C PRO A 60 2.13 9.73 -2.06
N ASN A 61 1.16 9.38 -1.21
CA ASN A 61 1.07 9.86 0.17
C ASN A 61 1.30 8.75 1.21
N ILE A 62 1.56 7.51 0.76
CA ILE A 62 1.98 6.40 1.62
C ILE A 62 3.23 5.72 1.06
N GLY A 63 4.03 5.13 1.94
CA GLY A 63 5.19 4.29 1.63
C GLY A 63 5.14 2.95 2.37
N LEU A 64 6.20 2.16 2.23
CA LEU A 64 6.33 0.85 2.87
C LEU A 64 7.38 0.86 3.99
N LEU A 65 7.00 0.30 5.15
CA LEU A 65 7.92 -0.03 6.23
C LEU A 65 7.94 -1.54 6.45
N GLN A 66 9.11 -2.15 6.28
CA GLN A 66 9.31 -3.56 6.55
C GLN A 66 9.56 -3.80 8.05
N ASN A 67 8.85 -4.78 8.61
CA ASN A 67 9.10 -5.32 9.94
C ASN A 67 8.99 -6.84 9.88
N GLY A 68 10.14 -7.51 9.82
CA GLY A 68 10.23 -8.95 9.57
C GLY A 68 9.65 -9.32 8.20
N ASP A 69 8.71 -10.25 8.18
CA ASP A 69 7.99 -10.70 6.98
C ASP A 69 6.78 -9.82 6.63
N LYS A 70 6.57 -8.69 7.31
CA LYS A 70 5.41 -7.82 7.13
C LYS A 70 5.84 -6.48 6.54
N PHE A 71 5.04 -5.97 5.61
CA PHE A 71 5.22 -4.65 5.02
C PHE A 71 3.98 -3.80 5.31
N TYR A 72 4.18 -2.77 6.13
CA TYR A 72 3.13 -1.86 6.56
C TYR A 72 3.11 -0.62 5.68
N PHE A 73 1.92 -0.11 5.41
CA PHE A 73 1.74 1.21 4.84
C PHE A 73 1.94 2.28 5.91
N ILE A 74 2.84 3.22 5.63
CA ILE A 74 3.14 4.35 6.50
C ILE A 74 2.87 5.64 5.72
N SER A 75 2.23 6.64 6.33
CA SER A 75 2.04 7.94 5.69
C SER A 75 3.39 8.64 5.44
N SER A 76 3.60 9.16 4.24
CA SER A 76 4.83 9.90 3.86
C SER A 76 4.74 11.40 4.14
N ARG A 77 3.53 11.88 4.43
CA ARG A 77 3.18 13.26 4.81
C ARG A 77 1.90 13.25 5.65
N ASP A 78 1.48 14.41 6.13
CA ASP A 78 0.13 14.56 6.67
C ASP A 78 -0.91 14.33 5.55
N ILE A 79 -1.96 13.56 5.87
CA ILE A 79 -3.06 13.20 4.96
C ILE A 79 -4.37 13.66 5.60
N ARG A 80 -5.17 14.42 4.86
CA ARG A 80 -6.45 14.93 5.33
C ARG A 80 -7.55 13.89 5.16
N SER A 81 -8.55 13.96 6.04
CA SER A 81 -9.80 13.22 5.88
C SER A 81 -10.36 13.43 4.47
N GLY A 82 -10.71 12.33 3.81
CA GLY A 82 -11.28 12.30 2.47
C GLY A 82 -10.25 12.11 1.34
N GLU A 83 -8.94 12.20 1.61
CA GLU A 83 -7.90 11.90 0.62
C GLU A 83 -7.80 10.39 0.33
N GLU A 84 -7.43 10.06 -0.91
CA GLU A 84 -7.12 8.69 -1.33
C GLU A 84 -5.70 8.32 -0.89
N LEU A 85 -5.51 7.09 -0.42
CA LEU A 85 -4.21 6.54 -0.05
C LEU A 85 -3.55 5.93 -1.28
N LEU A 86 -2.41 6.49 -1.68
CA LEU A 86 -1.75 6.21 -2.95
C LEU A 86 -0.29 5.84 -2.72
N LEU A 87 0.12 4.74 -3.34
CA LEU A 87 1.48 4.19 -3.25
C LEU A 87 2.21 4.31 -4.59
N ASP A 88 3.52 4.53 -4.55
CA ASP A 88 4.34 4.30 -5.74
C ASP A 88 4.71 2.81 -5.84
N TYR A 89 4.21 2.14 -6.89
CA TYR A 89 4.50 0.73 -7.14
C TYR A 89 5.95 0.52 -7.53
N GLY A 90 6.60 1.49 -8.18
CA GLY A 90 8.04 1.43 -8.47
C GLY A 90 8.91 1.40 -7.21
N GLY A 91 8.39 1.92 -6.09
CA GLY A 91 9.04 1.88 -4.78
C GLY A 91 8.91 0.55 -4.03
N ILE A 92 8.15 -0.42 -4.56
CA ILE A 92 8.01 -1.74 -3.93
C ILE A 92 9.26 -2.58 -4.23
N PRO A 93 9.99 -3.12 -3.22
CA PRO A 93 11.31 -3.74 -3.42
C PRO A 93 11.36 -4.94 -4.38
N TRP A 94 10.21 -5.55 -4.67
CA TRP A 94 10.06 -6.70 -5.54
C TRP A 94 9.25 -6.41 -6.82
N GLU A 95 8.75 -5.19 -7.00
CA GLU A 95 8.18 -4.78 -8.29
C GLU A 95 9.30 -4.68 -9.35
N GLY A 96 9.01 -5.09 -10.58
CA GLY A 96 10.01 -5.21 -11.67
C GLY A 96 10.87 -6.49 -11.66
N LYS A 97 10.73 -7.35 -10.64
CA LYS A 97 11.31 -8.72 -10.61
C LYS A 97 10.27 -9.80 -10.84
N ARG A 98 9.05 -9.38 -11.22
CA ARG A 98 7.92 -10.25 -11.50
C ARG A 98 8.14 -10.93 -12.84
N ASP A 99 8.02 -12.25 -12.84
CA ASP A 99 8.13 -13.03 -14.07
C ASP A 99 6.76 -13.05 -14.73
N PHE A 100 6.59 -12.32 -15.84
CA PHE A 100 5.34 -12.29 -16.61
C PHE A 100 5.29 -13.43 -17.65
N SER A 101 5.98 -14.54 -17.38
CA SER A 101 6.09 -15.71 -18.25
C SER A 101 4.82 -16.55 -18.29
#